data_AF-A0A9E7W6B5-F1
#
_entry.id   AF-A0A9E7W6B5-F1
#
_cell.length_a   1.000
_cell.length_b   1.000
_cell.length_c   1.000
_cell.angle_alpha   90.00
_cell.angle_beta   90.00
_cell.angle_gamma   90.00
#
_symmetry.space_group_name_H-M   'P 1'
#
loop_
_entity.id
_entity.type
_entity.pdbx_description
1 polymer ?
#
loop_
_entity_poly.entity_id
_entity_poly.type
_entity_poly.pdbx_seq_one_letter_code
_entity_poly.pdbx_strand_id
1 'polypeptide(L)'
;MKKLVSLVTPALPALLVGCNPFSAPESLMDEYTERTARVLDQPYELTSIPATDPLPRRRDRVLEMPEVELGMLDFLSLFGCELQVVAGEKASILGRVMQPANRLRYEVRFIEAADDCLPGIEDEALREAVSEAVASKRASLPTAAWNATWGVEEVENLFTRTEGLYPLEPGPGTANLATDLNTLNAVLAPLLEGGTDTSLASLGNIHQQWQTHQAPGQLILTAQMLITRLNDASDVIESRLRGRPLCLDGKPNNQSDIVQGMFFSVFVEKVQPYLVTVRRARDDIIQPLATLAEQQREVMPSTFEQWYSRYLALEGEDSLWAELDASQQRHIELWQQQLEQCGMRPGA
;
A
#
# COMPACT_ATOMS: atom_id res chain seq x y z
N MET A 1 47.92 64.24 -6.69
CA MET A 1 46.51 63.80 -6.61
C MET A 1 46.46 62.27 -6.68
N LYS A 2 46.27 61.57 -5.56
CA LYS A 2 45.88 60.15 -5.55
C LYS A 2 44.81 59.99 -4.47
N LYS A 3 43.56 59.78 -4.91
CA LYS A 3 42.38 59.57 -4.07
C LYS A 3 42.43 58.15 -3.52
N LEU A 4 42.39 57.99 -2.20
CA LEU A 4 42.07 56.71 -1.56
C LEU A 4 40.56 56.48 -1.69
N VAL A 5 40.17 55.41 -2.39
CA VAL A 5 38.80 54.92 -2.45
C VAL A 5 38.66 53.88 -1.34
N SER A 6 37.82 54.19 -0.35
CA SER A 6 37.45 53.26 0.72
C SER A 6 36.49 52.22 0.15
N LEU A 7 36.89 50.94 0.14
CA LEU A 7 36.02 49.81 -0.21
C LEU A 7 35.11 49.53 0.98
N VAL A 8 33.82 49.85 0.85
CA VAL A 8 32.78 49.41 1.79
C VAL A 8 32.32 48.03 1.33
N THR A 9 32.71 46.99 2.06
CA THR A 9 32.24 45.62 1.85
C THR A 9 30.78 45.52 2.36
N PRO A 10 29.79 45.16 1.53
CA PRO A 10 28.44 44.98 2.02
C PRO A 10 28.35 43.64 2.76
N ALA A 11 28.02 43.69 4.05
CA ALA A 11 27.69 42.51 4.83
C ALA A 11 26.31 42.00 4.39
N LEU A 12 26.29 40.86 3.69
CA LEU A 12 25.08 40.16 3.27
C LEU A 12 24.47 39.47 4.51
N PRO A 13 23.24 39.82 4.94
CA PRO A 13 22.64 39.15 6.08
C PRO A 13 22.24 37.74 5.65
N ALA A 14 22.85 36.74 6.28
CA ALA A 14 22.42 35.35 6.17
C ALA A 14 21.02 35.25 6.79
N LEU A 15 20.00 35.22 5.95
CA LEU A 15 18.64 34.86 6.36
C LEU A 15 18.69 33.41 6.83
N LEU A 16 18.70 33.23 8.14
CA LEU A 16 18.40 31.95 8.78
C LEU A 16 16.93 31.64 8.44
N VAL A 17 16.71 30.92 7.35
CA VAL A 17 15.44 30.26 7.11
C VAL A 17 15.32 29.22 8.22
N GLY A 18 14.52 29.53 9.24
CA GLY A 18 14.24 28.58 10.32
C GLY A 18 13.64 27.32 9.73
N CYS A 19 14.25 26.16 10.04
CA CYS A 19 13.69 24.87 9.67
C CYS A 19 12.36 24.72 10.43
N ASN A 20 11.23 24.64 9.73
CA ASN A 20 9.95 24.38 10.37
C ASN A 20 9.91 22.88 10.74
N PRO A 21 9.97 22.50 12.04
CA PRO A 21 10.02 21.09 12.43
C PRO A 21 8.73 20.34 12.05
N PHE A 22 7.65 21.04 11.74
CA PHE A 22 6.37 20.46 11.33
C PHE A 22 6.19 20.35 9.81
N SER A 23 7.28 20.44 9.03
CA SER A 23 7.23 20.42 7.56
C SER A 23 7.38 19.03 6.94
N ALA A 24 7.85 18.04 7.70
CA ALA A 24 8.00 16.67 7.24
C ALA A 24 7.43 15.67 8.28
N PRO A 25 6.99 14.47 7.86
CA PRO A 25 6.43 13.47 8.75
C PRO A 25 7.30 13.08 9.95
N GLU A 26 8.57 12.76 9.70
CA GLU A 26 9.50 12.32 10.75
C GLU A 26 9.76 13.45 11.75
N SER A 27 10.10 14.65 11.25
CA SER A 27 10.37 15.80 12.11
C SER A 27 9.13 16.24 12.90
N LEU A 28 7.92 16.10 12.33
CA LEU A 28 6.66 16.35 13.03
C LEU A 28 6.52 15.42 14.25
N MET A 29 6.79 14.13 14.09
CA MET A 29 6.63 13.13 15.15
C MET A 29 7.77 13.15 16.17
N ASP A 30 8.99 13.45 15.75
CA ASP A 30 10.14 13.68 16.64
C ASP A 30 9.89 14.89 17.55
N GLU A 31 9.52 16.04 16.95
CA GLU A 31 9.21 17.28 17.69
C GLU A 31 8.01 17.08 18.62
N TYR A 32 7.01 16.30 18.19
CA TYR A 32 5.87 15.94 19.03
C TYR A 32 6.30 15.16 20.28
N THR A 33 7.14 14.14 20.11
CA THR A 33 7.65 13.31 21.20
C THR A 33 8.49 14.13 22.17
N GLU A 34 9.40 14.95 21.65
CA GLU A 34 10.24 15.85 22.46
C GLU A 34 9.39 16.86 23.26
N ARG A 35 8.41 17.50 22.62
CA ARG A 35 7.53 18.45 23.32
C ARG A 35 6.70 17.77 24.40
N THR A 36 6.23 16.55 24.14
CA THR A 36 5.51 15.73 25.12
C THR A 36 6.37 15.46 26.35
N ALA A 37 7.62 15.04 26.15
CA ALA A 37 8.57 14.82 27.23
C ALA A 37 8.88 16.10 28.00
N ARG A 38 9.11 17.21 27.30
CA ARG A 38 9.45 18.50 27.89
C ARG A 38 8.33 19.04 28.79
N VAL A 39 7.08 19.03 28.34
CA VAL A 39 5.97 19.55 29.16
C VAL A 39 5.57 18.61 30.30
N LEU A 40 5.88 17.32 30.19
CA LEU A 40 5.67 16.38 31.29
C LEU A 40 6.87 16.30 32.24
N ASP A 41 7.98 16.98 31.93
CA ASP A 41 9.24 16.91 32.68
C ASP A 41 9.69 15.45 32.86
N GLN A 42 9.78 14.73 31.74
CA GLN A 42 10.19 13.34 31.67
C GLN A 42 11.40 13.19 30.73
N PRO A 43 12.31 12.25 31.03
CA PRO A 43 13.30 11.84 30.04
C PRO A 43 12.59 11.16 28.86
N TYR A 44 13.18 11.29 27.67
CA TYR A 44 12.74 10.57 26.48
C TYR A 44 13.94 10.12 25.66
N GLU A 45 13.74 9.06 24.89
CA GLU A 45 14.65 8.58 23.87
C GLU A 45 13.84 8.31 22.61
N LEU A 46 14.37 8.63 21.44
CA LEU A 46 13.74 8.30 20.17
C LEU A 46 14.22 6.92 19.74
N THR A 47 13.32 5.94 19.76
CA THR A 47 13.66 4.57 19.37
C THR A 47 14.02 4.53 17.88
N SER A 48 15.00 3.71 17.50
CA SER A 48 15.31 3.50 16.08
C SER A 48 14.11 2.85 15.39
N ILE A 49 13.64 3.44 14.29
CA ILE A 49 12.52 2.90 13.53
C ILE A 49 12.92 1.53 12.93
N PRO A 50 12.17 0.45 13.21
CA PRO A 50 12.46 -0.86 12.66
C PRO A 50 12.44 -0.84 11.12
N ALA A 51 13.34 -1.62 10.51
CA ALA A 51 13.28 -1.86 9.08
C ALA A 51 12.05 -2.71 8.74
N THR A 52 11.42 -2.41 7.62
CA THR A 52 10.32 -3.22 7.06
C THR A 52 10.87 -4.23 6.05
N ASP A 53 10.12 -5.26 5.67
CA ASP A 53 10.54 -6.31 4.72
C ASP A 53 10.03 -6.01 3.32
N PRO A 54 10.89 -6.01 2.28
CA PRO A 54 10.47 -5.63 0.94
C PRO A 54 9.42 -6.61 0.40
N LEU A 55 8.69 -6.18 -0.63
CA LEU A 55 7.87 -7.08 -1.42
C LEU A 55 8.70 -8.33 -1.81
N PRO A 56 8.19 -9.57 -1.63
CA PRO A 56 8.94 -10.79 -1.96
C PRO A 56 9.43 -10.73 -3.39
N ARG A 57 10.60 -11.27 -3.75
CA ARG A 57 11.17 -11.06 -5.09
C ARG A 57 10.29 -11.66 -6.18
N ARG A 58 10.30 -11.09 -7.39
CA ARG A 58 9.50 -11.57 -8.53
C ARG A 58 9.54 -13.09 -8.72
N ARG A 59 10.72 -13.71 -8.68
CA ARG A 59 10.89 -15.17 -8.82
C ARG A 59 10.18 -16.00 -7.75
N ASP A 60 9.92 -15.41 -6.59
CA ASP A 60 9.25 -16.04 -5.45
C ASP A 60 7.73 -15.72 -5.44
N ARG A 61 7.27 -14.86 -6.36
CA ARG A 61 5.86 -14.47 -6.57
C ARG A 61 5.27 -15.04 -7.85
N VAL A 62 6.05 -15.16 -8.92
CA VAL A 62 5.58 -15.67 -10.22
C VAL A 62 5.30 -17.16 -10.11
N LEU A 63 4.08 -17.54 -10.48
CA LEU A 63 3.62 -18.93 -10.51
C LEU A 63 3.89 -19.55 -11.87
N GLU A 64 4.24 -20.83 -11.87
CA GLU A 64 4.31 -21.62 -13.09
C GLU A 64 2.91 -21.81 -13.67
N MET A 65 2.79 -21.69 -15.00
CA MET A 65 1.53 -21.89 -15.71
C MET A 65 1.61 -23.15 -16.56
N PRO A 66 0.54 -23.96 -16.63
CA PRO A 66 0.52 -25.11 -17.52
C PRO A 66 0.63 -24.68 -18.98
N GLU A 67 1.43 -25.42 -19.75
CA GLU A 67 1.51 -25.30 -21.19
C GLU A 67 0.43 -26.19 -21.82
N VAL A 68 -0.70 -25.58 -22.16
CA VAL A 68 -1.78 -26.24 -22.92
C VAL A 68 -1.70 -25.73 -24.35
N GLU A 69 -1.20 -26.58 -25.24
CA GLU A 69 -1.12 -26.31 -26.68
C GLU A 69 -2.02 -27.29 -27.43
N LEU A 70 -2.83 -26.78 -28.36
CA LEU A 70 -3.55 -27.63 -29.31
C LEU A 70 -2.55 -28.26 -30.27
N GLY A 71 -2.75 -29.54 -30.61
CA GLY A 71 -1.94 -30.22 -31.60
C GLY A 71 -2.00 -29.52 -32.96
N MET A 72 -0.96 -29.67 -33.78
CA MET A 72 -0.91 -29.06 -35.12
C MET A 72 -2.10 -29.47 -36.02
N LEU A 73 -2.56 -30.72 -35.90
CA LEU A 73 -3.72 -31.21 -36.65
C LEU A 73 -5.02 -30.59 -36.14
N ASP A 74 -5.17 -30.48 -34.82
CA ASP A 74 -6.33 -29.83 -34.20
C ASP A 74 -6.40 -28.36 -34.62
N PHE A 75 -5.27 -27.67 -34.60
CA PHE A 75 -5.13 -26.28 -35.06
C PHE A 75 -5.59 -26.10 -36.52
N LEU A 76 -5.19 -26.99 -37.43
CA LEU A 76 -5.56 -26.90 -38.85
C LEU A 76 -7.05 -27.21 -39.07
N SER A 77 -7.63 -28.06 -38.21
CA SER A 77 -9.05 -28.42 -38.27
C SER A 77 -9.99 -27.34 -37.71
N LEU A 78 -9.46 -26.31 -37.03
CA LEU A 78 -10.22 -25.14 -36.57
C LEU A 78 -10.50 -24.09 -37.67
N PHE A 79 -10.35 -24.44 -38.95
CA PHE A 79 -10.49 -23.48 -40.05
C PHE A 79 -11.89 -22.84 -40.09
N GLY A 80 -11.93 -21.50 -40.06
CA GLY A 80 -13.18 -20.73 -40.05
C GLY A 80 -13.69 -20.34 -38.66
N CYS A 81 -12.97 -20.72 -37.60
CA CYS A 81 -13.26 -20.35 -36.23
C CYS A 81 -12.20 -19.36 -35.69
N GLU A 82 -12.61 -18.40 -34.84
CA GLU A 82 -11.68 -17.43 -34.24
C GLU A 82 -10.60 -18.11 -33.37
N LEU A 83 -10.91 -19.25 -32.75
CA LEU A 83 -9.97 -20.03 -31.94
C LEU A 83 -8.68 -20.37 -32.71
N GLN A 84 -8.76 -20.57 -34.03
CA GLN A 84 -7.57 -20.79 -34.85
C GLN A 84 -6.64 -19.57 -34.82
N VAL A 85 -7.17 -18.36 -34.92
CA VAL A 85 -6.38 -17.12 -34.86
C VAL A 85 -5.74 -16.99 -33.48
N VAL A 86 -6.53 -17.20 -32.41
CA VAL A 86 -6.05 -17.09 -31.02
C VAL A 86 -4.95 -18.11 -30.74
N ALA A 87 -5.16 -19.38 -31.08
CA ALA A 87 -4.17 -20.44 -30.89
C ALA A 87 -2.85 -20.13 -31.63
N GLY A 88 -2.93 -19.54 -32.83
CA GLY A 88 -1.77 -19.15 -33.62
C GLY A 88 -0.93 -18.04 -32.99
N GLU A 89 -1.56 -17.10 -32.26
CA GLU A 89 -0.82 -16.04 -31.56
C GLU A 89 0.12 -16.60 -30.50
N LYS A 90 -0.30 -17.64 -29.78
CA LYS A 90 0.55 -18.29 -28.76
C LYS A 90 1.74 -19.00 -29.37
N ALA A 91 1.55 -19.63 -30.53
CA ALA A 91 2.61 -20.31 -31.26
C ALA A 91 3.69 -19.35 -31.81
N SER A 92 3.38 -18.05 -31.93
CA SER A 92 4.32 -17.03 -32.38
C SER A 92 5.45 -16.78 -31.37
N ILE A 93 6.56 -16.19 -31.83
CA ILE A 93 7.69 -15.80 -30.96
C ILE A 93 7.21 -14.86 -29.84
N LEU A 94 6.36 -13.88 -30.17
CA LEU A 94 5.78 -12.96 -29.20
C LEU A 94 4.84 -13.67 -28.22
N GLY A 95 4.17 -14.73 -28.66
CA GLY A 95 3.33 -15.59 -27.85
C GLY A 95 4.09 -16.40 -26.79
N ARG A 96 5.31 -16.84 -27.14
CA ARG A 96 6.19 -17.61 -26.24
C ARG A 96 6.77 -16.75 -25.12
N VAL A 97 6.94 -15.44 -25.35
CA VAL A 97 7.50 -14.50 -24.36
C VAL A 97 6.48 -13.46 -23.87
N MET A 98 5.19 -13.83 -23.86
CA MET A 98 4.12 -12.94 -23.41
C MET A 98 4.37 -12.44 -21.99
N GLN A 99 4.25 -11.12 -21.80
CA GLN A 99 4.18 -10.52 -20.47
C GLN A 99 2.93 -11.01 -19.74
N PRO A 100 2.94 -11.11 -18.39
CA PRO A 100 1.83 -11.68 -17.63
C PRO A 100 0.45 -11.07 -17.93
N ALA A 101 0.36 -9.75 -18.09
CA ALA A 101 -0.88 -9.08 -18.47
C ALA A 101 -1.42 -9.54 -19.84
N ASN A 102 -0.54 -9.75 -20.81
CA ASN A 102 -0.92 -10.24 -22.14
C ASN A 102 -1.24 -11.74 -22.11
N ARG A 103 -0.58 -12.51 -21.25
CA ARG A 103 -0.91 -13.91 -21.01
C ARG A 103 -2.34 -14.05 -20.47
N LEU A 104 -2.73 -13.24 -19.48
CA LEU A 104 -4.11 -13.24 -18.97
C LEU A 104 -5.13 -12.91 -20.07
N ARG A 105 -4.88 -11.86 -20.86
CA ARG A 105 -5.74 -11.52 -22.01
C ARG A 105 -5.88 -12.66 -23.01
N TYR A 106 -4.78 -13.33 -23.30
CA TYR A 106 -4.77 -14.49 -24.19
C TYR A 106 -5.60 -15.64 -23.61
N GLU A 107 -5.47 -15.95 -22.32
CA GLU A 107 -6.24 -17.04 -21.71
C GLU A 107 -7.74 -16.77 -21.76
N VAL A 108 -8.18 -15.55 -21.41
CA VAL A 108 -9.60 -15.17 -21.51
C VAL A 108 -10.10 -15.26 -22.95
N ARG A 109 -9.38 -14.66 -23.90
CA ARG A 109 -9.77 -14.66 -25.31
C ARG A 109 -9.79 -16.06 -25.93
N PHE A 110 -8.90 -16.95 -25.50
CA PHE A 110 -8.92 -18.35 -25.92
C PHE A 110 -10.19 -19.04 -25.44
N ILE A 111 -10.56 -18.85 -24.17
CA ILE A 111 -11.75 -19.47 -23.59
C ILE A 111 -13.00 -18.99 -24.33
N GLU A 112 -13.14 -17.68 -24.54
CA GLU A 112 -14.27 -17.10 -25.28
C GLU A 112 -14.35 -17.64 -26.71
N ALA A 113 -13.24 -17.58 -27.46
CA ALA A 113 -13.21 -18.06 -28.84
C ALA A 113 -13.44 -19.58 -28.94
N ALA A 114 -13.04 -20.35 -27.93
CA ALA A 114 -13.30 -21.78 -27.90
C ALA A 114 -14.76 -22.09 -27.60
N ASP A 115 -15.37 -21.41 -26.62
CA ASP A 115 -16.78 -21.58 -26.28
C ASP A 115 -17.70 -21.24 -27.46
N ASP A 116 -17.36 -20.19 -28.22
CA ASP A 116 -18.09 -19.82 -29.44
C ASP A 116 -17.97 -20.86 -30.56
N CYS A 117 -16.85 -21.57 -30.62
CA CYS A 117 -16.56 -22.52 -31.70
C CYS A 117 -16.96 -23.96 -31.39
N LEU A 118 -17.01 -24.36 -30.13
CA LEU A 118 -17.39 -25.71 -29.70
C LEU A 118 -18.70 -26.22 -30.32
N PRO A 119 -19.78 -25.41 -30.44
CA PRO A 119 -21.02 -25.84 -31.08
C PRO A 119 -20.88 -26.16 -32.58
N GLY A 120 -19.89 -25.57 -33.26
CA GLY A 120 -19.64 -25.74 -34.69
C GLY A 120 -18.64 -26.85 -35.04
N ILE A 121 -17.96 -27.44 -34.04
CA ILE A 121 -17.01 -28.54 -34.27
C ILE A 121 -17.80 -29.84 -34.43
N GLU A 122 -17.71 -30.50 -35.59
CA GLU A 122 -18.36 -31.78 -35.86
C GLU A 122 -17.52 -32.99 -35.41
N ASP A 123 -16.19 -32.90 -35.52
CA ASP A 123 -15.25 -33.95 -35.12
C ASP A 123 -15.23 -34.12 -33.59
N GLU A 124 -15.62 -35.32 -33.11
CA GLU A 124 -15.71 -35.62 -31.68
C GLU A 124 -14.36 -35.51 -30.97
N ALA A 125 -13.28 -35.99 -31.60
CA ALA A 125 -11.95 -35.97 -31.00
C ALA A 125 -11.44 -34.53 -30.87
N LEU A 126 -11.70 -33.69 -31.89
CA LEU A 126 -11.39 -32.26 -31.82
C LEU A 126 -12.22 -31.55 -30.75
N ARG A 127 -13.52 -31.87 -30.66
CA ARG A 127 -14.41 -31.29 -29.65
C ARG A 127 -13.95 -31.63 -28.24
N GLU A 128 -13.54 -32.88 -28.00
CA GLU A 128 -12.99 -33.34 -26.73
C GLU A 128 -11.68 -32.61 -26.41
N ALA A 129 -10.74 -32.53 -27.35
CA ALA A 129 -9.46 -31.84 -27.17
C ALA A 129 -9.63 -30.34 -26.87
N VAL A 130 -10.52 -29.64 -27.58
CA VAL A 130 -10.83 -28.22 -27.31
C VAL A 130 -11.50 -28.06 -25.95
N SER A 131 -12.42 -28.96 -25.59
CA SER A 131 -13.10 -28.93 -24.29
C SER A 131 -12.13 -29.15 -23.12
N GLU A 132 -11.20 -30.09 -23.25
CA GLU A 132 -10.12 -30.32 -22.27
C GLU A 132 -9.20 -29.10 -22.16
N ALA A 133 -8.83 -28.49 -23.29
CA ALA A 133 -8.03 -27.28 -23.30
C ALA A 133 -8.73 -26.10 -22.60
N VAL A 134 -10.02 -25.90 -22.84
CA VAL A 134 -10.83 -24.89 -22.14
C VAL A 134 -10.89 -25.18 -20.65
N ALA A 135 -11.17 -26.43 -20.25
CA ALA A 135 -11.22 -26.81 -18.84
C ALA A 135 -9.88 -26.54 -18.13
N SER A 136 -8.76 -26.92 -18.74
CA SER A 136 -7.44 -26.66 -18.18
C SER A 136 -7.13 -25.16 -18.09
N LYS A 137 -7.52 -24.37 -19.09
CA LYS A 137 -7.30 -22.92 -19.07
C LYS A 137 -8.12 -22.24 -18.00
N ARG A 138 -9.42 -22.58 -17.89
CA ARG A 138 -10.31 -22.13 -16.82
C ARG A 138 -9.74 -22.45 -15.44
N ALA A 139 -9.23 -23.66 -15.21
CA ALA A 139 -8.58 -24.04 -13.97
C ALA A 139 -7.30 -23.22 -13.67
N SER A 140 -6.58 -22.76 -14.71
CA SER A 140 -5.36 -21.95 -14.55
C SER A 140 -5.59 -20.43 -14.56
N LEU A 141 -6.84 -19.95 -14.77
CA LEU A 141 -7.15 -18.52 -14.80
C LEU A 141 -6.73 -17.78 -13.52
N PRO A 142 -6.96 -18.32 -12.29
CA PRO A 142 -6.49 -17.67 -11.08
C PRO A 142 -4.97 -17.47 -11.07
N THR A 143 -4.22 -18.42 -11.61
CA THR A 143 -2.75 -18.32 -11.74
C THR A 143 -2.35 -17.23 -12.75
N ALA A 144 -3.06 -17.14 -13.88
CA ALA A 144 -2.84 -16.09 -14.87
C ALA A 144 -3.14 -14.70 -14.30
N ALA A 145 -4.23 -14.56 -13.54
CA ALA A 145 -4.63 -13.33 -12.86
C ALA A 145 -3.61 -12.91 -11.80
N TRP A 146 -3.14 -13.87 -11.00
CA TRP A 146 -2.08 -13.67 -10.02
C TRP A 146 -0.80 -13.16 -10.68
N ASN A 147 -0.34 -13.84 -11.72
CA ASN A 147 0.87 -13.43 -12.44
C ASN A 147 0.70 -12.04 -13.08
N ALA A 148 -0.49 -11.72 -13.59
CA ALA A 148 -0.81 -10.41 -14.15
C ALA A 148 -0.90 -9.31 -13.08
N THR A 149 -1.09 -9.65 -11.80
CA THR A 149 -1.24 -8.68 -10.71
C THR A 149 0.04 -8.53 -9.87
N TRP A 150 0.53 -9.65 -9.34
CA TRP A 150 1.63 -9.71 -8.37
C TRP A 150 2.93 -10.23 -8.99
N GLY A 151 2.85 -10.89 -10.16
CA GLY A 151 4.01 -11.41 -10.90
C GLY A 151 4.67 -10.41 -11.87
N VAL A 152 4.06 -9.25 -12.06
CA VAL A 152 4.56 -8.16 -12.91
C VAL A 152 5.65 -7.35 -12.21
N GLU A 153 6.43 -6.57 -12.96
CA GLU A 153 7.48 -5.70 -12.39
C GLU A 153 6.88 -4.36 -11.93
N GLU A 154 5.80 -3.94 -12.57
CA GLU A 154 5.11 -2.66 -12.32
C GLU A 154 4.60 -2.54 -10.88
N VAL A 155 4.22 -3.66 -10.26
CA VAL A 155 3.79 -3.70 -8.85
C VAL A 155 4.95 -3.40 -7.89
N GLU A 156 6.21 -3.60 -8.29
CA GLU A 156 7.36 -3.36 -7.41
C GLU A 156 7.56 -1.88 -7.10
N ASN A 157 7.22 -0.99 -8.05
CA ASN A 157 7.30 0.46 -7.86
C ASN A 157 6.33 0.95 -6.79
N LEU A 158 5.14 0.33 -6.68
CA LEU A 158 4.18 0.66 -5.63
C LEU A 158 4.76 0.49 -4.22
N PHE A 159 5.64 -0.50 -4.04
CA PHE A 159 6.22 -0.88 -2.74
C PHE A 159 7.69 -0.45 -2.59
N THR A 160 8.20 0.40 -3.48
CA THR A 160 9.54 0.97 -3.31
C THR A 160 9.63 1.85 -2.06
N ARG A 161 10.85 1.96 -1.53
CA ARG A 161 11.16 2.64 -0.27
C ARG A 161 12.09 3.83 -0.43
N THR A 162 12.46 4.13 -1.67
CA THR A 162 13.44 5.17 -1.98
C THR A 162 12.86 6.58 -1.88
N GLU A 163 11.53 6.72 -1.93
CA GLU A 163 10.83 8.01 -1.94
C GLU A 163 10.40 8.50 -0.54
N GLY A 164 10.92 7.89 0.52
CA GLY A 164 10.70 8.32 1.91
C GLY A 164 9.32 8.01 2.49
N LEU A 165 8.85 8.88 3.38
CA LEU A 165 7.60 8.74 4.11
C LEU A 165 6.42 9.35 3.34
N TYR A 166 5.21 8.86 3.59
CA TYR A 166 3.99 9.41 3.00
C TYR A 166 3.80 10.88 3.43
N PRO A 167 3.63 11.81 2.47
CA PRO A 167 3.67 13.24 2.74
C PRO A 167 2.50 13.71 3.61
N LEU A 168 2.71 14.81 4.33
CA LEU A 168 1.66 15.46 5.14
C LEU A 168 0.46 15.90 4.30
N GLU A 169 0.74 16.38 3.08
CA GLU A 169 -0.23 16.81 2.07
C GLU A 169 -0.01 16.01 0.78
N PRO A 170 -0.75 14.90 0.57
CA PRO A 170 -0.61 14.10 -0.63
C PRO A 170 -1.13 14.84 -1.88
N GLY A 171 -0.42 14.68 -2.98
CA GLY A 171 -0.82 15.23 -4.29
C GLY A 171 -1.97 14.45 -4.95
N PRO A 172 -2.51 14.94 -6.08
CA PRO A 172 -3.67 14.35 -6.74
C PRO A 172 -3.46 12.92 -7.30
N GLY A 173 -2.20 12.47 -7.45
CA GLY A 173 -1.90 11.13 -7.97
C GLY A 173 -2.45 9.99 -7.11
N THR A 174 -2.62 10.18 -5.80
CA THR A 174 -3.14 9.15 -4.89
C THR A 174 -4.57 8.73 -5.21
N ALA A 175 -5.42 9.68 -5.64
CA ALA A 175 -6.80 9.40 -6.04
C ALA A 175 -6.89 8.57 -7.34
N ASN A 176 -5.94 8.77 -8.26
CA ASN A 176 -5.85 7.98 -9.48
C ASN A 176 -5.48 6.53 -9.15
N LEU A 177 -4.47 6.33 -8.29
CA LEU A 177 -4.08 4.99 -7.84
C LEU A 177 -5.25 4.25 -7.16
N ALA A 178 -5.99 4.92 -6.27
CA ALA A 178 -7.16 4.34 -5.62
C ALA A 178 -8.23 3.91 -6.66
N THR A 179 -8.47 4.73 -7.68
CA THR A 179 -9.41 4.41 -8.77
C THR A 179 -8.94 3.21 -9.58
N ASP A 180 -7.65 3.14 -9.91
CA ASP A 180 -7.05 2.03 -10.66
C ASP A 180 -7.14 0.71 -9.88
N LEU A 181 -6.86 0.73 -8.58
CA LEU A 181 -6.96 -0.45 -7.72
C LEU A 181 -8.40 -0.97 -7.59
N ASN A 182 -9.37 -0.07 -7.43
CA ASN A 182 -10.78 -0.44 -7.40
C ASN A 182 -11.26 -0.98 -8.75
N THR A 183 -10.81 -0.38 -9.85
CA THR A 183 -11.10 -0.87 -11.21
C THR A 183 -10.52 -2.27 -11.41
N LEU A 184 -9.29 -2.52 -10.96
CA LEU A 184 -8.66 -3.83 -11.09
C LEU A 184 -9.40 -4.90 -10.27
N ASN A 185 -9.78 -4.60 -9.03
CA ASN A 185 -10.62 -5.49 -8.22
C ASN A 185 -11.94 -5.83 -8.92
N ALA A 186 -12.62 -4.84 -9.50
CA ALA A 186 -13.88 -5.04 -10.21
C ALA A 186 -13.71 -5.87 -11.50
N VAL A 187 -12.58 -5.72 -12.18
CA VAL A 187 -12.26 -6.46 -13.41
C VAL A 187 -11.86 -7.91 -13.12
N LEU A 188 -11.12 -8.17 -12.05
CA LEU A 188 -10.66 -9.52 -11.73
C LEU A 188 -11.69 -10.38 -11.00
N ALA A 189 -12.59 -9.79 -10.19
CA ALA A 189 -13.54 -10.57 -9.41
C ALA A 189 -14.39 -11.56 -10.26
N PRO A 190 -15.03 -11.15 -11.39
CA PRO A 190 -15.76 -12.09 -12.24
C PRO A 190 -14.86 -13.15 -12.89
N LEU A 191 -13.62 -12.78 -13.24
CA LEU A 191 -12.65 -13.70 -13.86
C LEU A 191 -12.24 -14.81 -12.90
N LEU A 192 -12.07 -14.48 -11.61
CA LEU A 192 -11.73 -15.43 -10.55
C LEU A 192 -12.90 -16.37 -10.21
N GLU A 193 -14.13 -15.95 -10.48
CA GLU A 193 -15.34 -16.79 -10.40
C GLU A 193 -15.59 -17.62 -11.69
N GLY A 194 -14.70 -17.52 -12.68
CA GLY A 194 -14.77 -18.27 -13.94
C GLY A 194 -15.56 -17.60 -15.06
N GLY A 195 -16.04 -16.37 -14.85
CA GLY A 195 -16.60 -15.53 -15.91
C GLY A 195 -15.51 -15.06 -16.88
N THR A 196 -15.87 -14.80 -18.13
CA THR A 196 -14.93 -14.26 -19.14
C THR A 196 -15.40 -12.96 -19.79
N ASP A 197 -16.67 -12.59 -19.61
CA ASP A 197 -17.34 -11.40 -20.19
C ASP A 197 -16.87 -10.04 -19.61
N THR A 198 -15.60 -9.94 -19.20
CA THR A 198 -15.03 -8.74 -18.60
C THR A 198 -13.86 -8.24 -19.42
N SER A 199 -13.92 -6.96 -19.81
CA SER A 199 -12.87 -6.36 -20.62
C SER A 199 -11.58 -6.14 -19.81
N LEU A 200 -10.48 -6.71 -20.32
CA LEU A 200 -9.11 -6.53 -19.81
C LEU A 200 -8.35 -5.35 -20.48
N ALA A 201 -9.07 -4.45 -21.16
CA ALA A 201 -8.46 -3.34 -21.89
C ALA A 201 -7.73 -2.34 -20.95
N SER A 202 -8.29 -2.10 -19.76
CA SER A 202 -7.74 -1.16 -18.77
C SER A 202 -6.42 -1.63 -18.14
N LEU A 203 -6.18 -2.94 -18.07
CA LEU A 203 -5.04 -3.53 -17.34
C LEU A 203 -3.67 -2.97 -17.77
N GLY A 204 -3.50 -2.65 -19.06
CA GLY A 204 -2.24 -2.11 -19.57
C GLY A 204 -1.99 -0.68 -19.09
N ASN A 205 -3.03 0.15 -19.06
CA ASN A 205 -2.94 1.51 -18.53
C ASN A 205 -2.72 1.48 -17.01
N ILE A 206 -3.44 0.61 -16.28
CA ILE A 206 -3.27 0.44 -14.83
C ILE A 206 -1.81 0.11 -14.49
N HIS A 207 -1.20 -0.88 -15.17
CA HIS A 207 0.22 -1.21 -14.95
C HIS A 207 1.16 -0.05 -15.27
N GLN A 208 0.89 0.70 -16.34
CA GLN A 208 1.68 1.89 -16.66
C GLN A 208 1.59 2.95 -15.55
N GLN A 209 0.40 3.18 -14.99
CA GLN A 209 0.23 4.11 -13.86
C GLN A 209 0.94 3.62 -12.61
N TRP A 210 0.94 2.32 -12.31
CA TRP A 210 1.65 1.78 -11.14
C TRP A 210 3.14 2.09 -11.14
N GLN A 211 3.77 2.16 -12.32
CA GLN A 211 5.19 2.47 -12.43
C GLN A 211 5.57 3.87 -11.90
N THR A 212 4.62 4.79 -11.80
CA THR A 212 4.87 6.18 -11.36
C THR A 212 4.43 6.45 -9.92
N HIS A 213 3.91 5.44 -9.21
CA HIS A 213 3.41 5.59 -7.85
C HIS A 213 4.23 4.76 -6.86
N GLN A 214 4.44 5.32 -5.66
CA GLN A 214 5.15 4.67 -4.54
C GLN A 214 4.36 4.70 -3.24
N ALA A 215 3.09 5.11 -3.30
CA ALA A 215 2.28 5.41 -2.12
C ALA A 215 2.16 4.20 -1.15
N PRO A 216 1.94 2.95 -1.60
CA PRO A 216 1.91 1.81 -0.68
C PRO A 216 3.20 1.62 0.14
N GLY A 217 4.37 1.71 -0.51
CA GLY A 217 5.67 1.63 0.16
C GLY A 217 5.89 2.77 1.16
N GLN A 218 5.54 4.00 0.77
CA GLN A 218 5.57 5.18 1.65
C GLN A 218 4.64 5.00 2.86
N LEU A 219 3.44 4.46 2.66
CA LEU A 219 2.45 4.22 3.71
C LEU A 219 2.94 3.17 4.71
N ILE A 220 3.56 2.08 4.25
CA ILE A 220 4.15 1.06 5.13
C ILE A 220 5.28 1.66 5.99
N LEU A 221 6.18 2.44 5.40
CA LEU A 221 7.24 3.11 6.14
C LEU A 221 6.68 4.12 7.15
N THR A 222 5.68 4.90 6.74
CA THR A 222 4.99 5.85 7.63
C THR A 222 4.29 5.14 8.77
N ALA A 223 3.59 4.04 8.54
CA ALA A 223 2.92 3.28 9.60
C ALA A 223 3.94 2.78 10.64
N GLN A 224 5.07 2.22 10.20
CA GLN A 224 6.14 1.77 11.09
C GLN A 224 6.75 2.92 11.91
N MET A 225 6.97 4.08 11.28
CA MET A 225 7.45 5.30 11.96
C MET A 225 6.43 5.81 12.98
N LEU A 226 5.14 5.86 12.61
CA LEU A 226 4.07 6.32 13.49
C LEU A 226 3.91 5.40 14.71
N ILE A 227 3.91 4.09 14.52
CA ILE A 227 3.89 3.10 15.63
C ILE A 227 5.04 3.39 16.60
N THR A 228 6.26 3.53 16.07
CA THR A 228 7.46 3.76 16.88
C THR A 228 7.32 5.04 17.71
N ARG A 229 6.96 6.16 17.07
CA ARG A 229 6.88 7.47 17.74
C ARG A 229 5.68 7.63 18.67
N LEU A 230 4.54 7.03 18.32
CA LEU A 230 3.39 6.98 19.22
C LEU A 230 3.71 6.17 20.47
N ASN A 231 4.46 5.08 20.34
CA ASN A 231 4.91 4.29 21.49
C ASN A 231 5.95 5.07 22.33
N ASP A 232 6.95 5.71 21.72
CA ASP A 232 7.91 6.57 22.43
C ASP A 232 7.19 7.66 23.25
N ALA A 233 6.23 8.37 22.64
CA ALA A 233 5.45 9.40 23.33
C ALA A 233 4.50 8.81 24.39
N SER A 234 3.95 7.63 24.16
CA SER A 234 3.10 6.92 25.13
C SER A 234 3.89 6.52 26.37
N ASP A 235 5.12 6.02 26.19
CA ASP A 235 5.98 5.60 27.30
C ASP A 235 6.38 6.79 28.18
N VAL A 236 6.58 7.97 27.58
CA VAL A 236 6.76 9.25 28.30
C VAL A 236 5.54 9.58 29.17
N ILE A 237 4.33 9.51 28.61
CA ILE A 237 3.09 9.79 29.35
C ILE A 237 2.88 8.77 30.46
N GLU A 238 3.10 7.49 30.19
CA GLU A 238 2.96 6.41 31.17
C GLU A 238 3.99 6.53 32.31
N SER A 239 5.23 6.92 32.01
CA SER A 239 6.23 7.25 33.03
C SER A 239 5.73 8.39 33.92
N ARG A 240 5.15 9.44 33.31
CA ARG A 240 4.60 10.56 34.05
C ARG A 240 3.43 10.18 34.95
N LEU A 241 2.55 9.29 34.48
CA LEU A 241 1.39 8.78 35.22
C LEU A 241 1.78 7.92 36.43
N ARG A 242 2.88 7.15 36.33
CA ARG A 242 3.42 6.36 37.45
C ARG A 242 4.13 7.21 38.51
N GLY A 243 4.50 8.44 38.16
CA GLY A 243 5.15 9.39 39.05
C GLY A 243 4.17 10.17 39.95
N ARG A 244 4.64 11.31 40.47
CA ARG A 244 3.81 12.23 41.26
C ARG A 244 2.73 12.85 40.36
N PRO A 245 1.42 12.79 40.66
CA PRO A 245 0.37 13.26 39.74
C PRO A 245 0.56 14.73 39.31
N LEU A 246 0.14 15.04 38.07
CA LEU A 246 0.25 16.39 37.49
C LEU A 246 -0.57 17.43 38.26
N CYS A 247 -1.73 17.01 38.74
CA CYS A 247 -2.65 17.80 39.53
C CYS A 247 -2.96 17.10 40.86
N LEU A 248 -3.03 17.86 41.94
CA LEU A 248 -3.41 17.38 43.27
C LEU A 248 -4.91 17.61 43.47
N ASP A 249 -5.62 16.60 43.96
CA ASP A 249 -7.08 16.64 44.20
C ASP A 249 -7.91 17.09 42.99
N GLY A 250 -7.47 16.78 41.77
CA GLY A 250 -8.18 17.17 40.55
C GLY A 250 -8.07 18.66 40.20
N LYS A 251 -7.20 19.43 40.86
CA LYS A 251 -7.11 20.88 40.68
C LYS A 251 -6.09 21.28 39.62
N PRO A 252 -6.51 22.00 38.56
CA PRO A 252 -5.63 22.65 37.60
C PRO A 252 -4.53 23.50 38.24
N ASN A 253 -3.40 23.62 37.55
CA ASN A 253 -2.29 24.51 37.87
C ASN A 253 -1.58 24.97 36.58
N ASN A 254 -0.64 25.91 36.69
CA ASN A 254 0.08 26.44 35.52
C ASN A 254 0.73 25.35 34.66
N GLN A 255 1.22 24.27 35.26
CA GLN A 255 1.82 23.16 34.50
C GLN A 255 0.77 22.39 33.72
N SER A 256 -0.41 22.14 34.29
CA SER A 256 -1.50 21.48 33.56
C SER A 256 -2.00 22.30 32.39
N ASP A 257 -2.02 23.63 32.51
CA ASP A 257 -2.40 24.52 31.39
C ASP A 257 -1.37 24.45 30.25
N ILE A 258 -0.07 24.37 30.57
CA ILE A 258 1.01 24.17 29.58
C ILE A 258 0.87 22.82 28.88
N VAL A 259 0.62 21.75 29.64
CA VAL A 259 0.44 20.39 29.10
C VAL A 259 -0.78 20.34 28.19
N GLN A 260 -1.91 20.89 28.63
CA GLN A 260 -3.13 20.96 27.84
C GLN A 260 -2.93 21.80 26.57
N GLY A 261 -2.27 22.94 26.67
CA GLY A 261 -1.96 23.80 25.53
C GLY A 261 -1.07 23.09 24.50
N MET A 262 -0.05 22.34 24.94
CA MET A 262 0.78 21.53 24.06
C MET A 262 -0.03 20.43 23.37
N PHE A 263 -0.86 19.70 24.12
CA PHE A 263 -1.75 18.68 23.55
C PHE A 263 -2.64 19.24 22.44
N PHE A 264 -3.32 20.37 22.67
CA PHE A 264 -4.17 20.95 21.62
C PHE A 264 -3.37 21.51 20.44
N SER A 265 -2.34 22.33 20.70
CA SER A 265 -1.59 23.03 19.63
C SER A 265 -0.69 22.13 18.79
N VAL A 266 -0.29 20.96 19.31
CA VAL A 266 0.61 20.04 18.61
C VAL A 266 -0.11 18.74 18.27
N PHE A 267 -0.65 18.01 19.25
CA PHE A 267 -1.30 16.73 18.96
C PHE A 267 -2.58 16.93 18.15
N VAL A 268 -3.53 17.71 18.66
CA VAL A 268 -4.84 17.89 18.00
C VAL A 268 -4.71 18.69 16.70
N GLU A 269 -3.92 19.76 16.68
CA GLU A 269 -3.82 20.63 15.50
C GLU A 269 -2.85 20.14 14.41
N LYS A 270 -1.88 19.27 14.72
CA LYS A 270 -0.83 18.85 13.76
C LYS A 270 -0.76 17.33 13.59
N VAL A 271 -0.58 16.58 14.68
CA VAL A 271 -0.38 15.12 14.63
C VAL A 271 -1.66 14.39 14.22
N GLN A 272 -2.79 14.69 14.87
CA GLN A 272 -4.07 14.03 14.60
C GLN A 272 -4.52 14.20 13.13
N PRO A 273 -4.44 15.40 12.51
CA PRO A 273 -4.71 15.55 11.08
C PRO A 273 -3.81 14.66 10.21
N TYR A 274 -2.53 14.52 10.55
CA TYR A 274 -1.63 13.63 9.80
C TYR A 274 -2.01 12.16 9.97
N LEU A 275 -2.34 11.71 11.18
CA LEU A 275 -2.87 10.35 11.42
C LEU A 275 -4.14 10.08 10.60
N VAL A 276 -5.04 11.07 10.49
CA VAL A 276 -6.24 10.98 9.66
C VAL A 276 -5.88 10.89 8.16
N THR A 277 -4.91 11.67 7.69
CA THR A 277 -4.41 11.59 6.31
C THR A 277 -3.87 10.20 5.99
N VAL A 278 -3.07 9.61 6.89
CA VAL A 278 -2.52 8.26 6.71
C VAL A 278 -3.62 7.20 6.75
N ARG A 279 -4.59 7.32 7.67
CA ARG A 279 -5.74 6.41 7.73
C ARG A 279 -6.57 6.44 6.44
N ARG A 280 -6.90 7.62 5.91
CA ARG A 280 -7.61 7.73 4.62
C ARG A 280 -6.82 7.07 3.50
N ALA A 281 -5.52 7.34 3.42
CA ALA A 281 -4.67 6.73 2.40
C ALA A 281 -4.57 5.20 2.55
N ARG A 282 -4.55 4.67 3.78
CA ARG A 282 -4.67 3.23 4.03
C ARG A 282 -5.99 2.69 3.46
N ASP A 283 -7.11 3.32 3.77
CA ASP A 283 -8.44 2.88 3.34
C ASP A 283 -8.61 3.00 1.80
N ASP A 284 -8.01 4.02 1.18
CA ASP A 284 -8.12 4.27 -0.26
C ASP A 284 -7.14 3.43 -1.11
N ILE A 285 -6.03 2.97 -0.53
CA ILE A 285 -4.94 2.33 -1.28
C ILE A 285 -4.61 0.93 -0.76
N ILE A 286 -4.33 0.80 0.54
CA ILE A 286 -3.93 -0.48 1.12
C ILE A 286 -5.11 -1.44 1.18
N GLN A 287 -6.31 -0.98 1.57
CA GLN A 287 -7.48 -1.84 1.63
C GLN A 287 -7.85 -2.42 0.24
N PRO A 288 -7.89 -1.66 -0.87
CA PRO A 288 -8.06 -2.24 -2.20
C PRO A 288 -6.96 -3.23 -2.60
N LEU A 289 -5.69 -3.00 -2.22
CA LEU A 289 -4.60 -3.97 -2.43
C LEU A 289 -4.80 -5.25 -1.60
N ALA A 290 -5.28 -5.12 -0.37
CA ALA A 290 -5.58 -6.24 0.50
C ALA A 290 -6.73 -7.09 -0.05
N THR A 291 -7.80 -6.44 -0.52
CA THR A 291 -8.91 -7.09 -1.23
C THR A 291 -8.41 -7.82 -2.48
N LEU A 292 -7.56 -7.16 -3.27
CA LEU A 292 -7.01 -7.71 -4.50
C LEU A 292 -6.17 -8.97 -4.25
N ALA A 293 -5.37 -8.98 -3.18
CA ALA A 293 -4.61 -10.16 -2.77
C ALA A 293 -5.53 -11.28 -2.22
N GLU A 294 -6.52 -10.93 -1.38
CA GLU A 294 -7.43 -11.90 -0.75
C GLU A 294 -8.33 -12.59 -1.78
N GLN A 295 -8.81 -11.88 -2.81
CA GLN A 295 -9.56 -12.50 -3.92
C GLN A 295 -8.74 -13.59 -4.64
N GLN A 296 -7.42 -13.51 -4.58
CA GLN A 296 -6.49 -14.43 -5.25
C GLN A 296 -5.81 -15.39 -4.26
N ARG A 297 -6.36 -15.55 -3.06
CA ARG A 297 -5.76 -16.33 -1.98
C ARG A 297 -5.50 -17.81 -2.32
N GLU A 298 -6.35 -18.41 -3.15
CA GLU A 298 -6.23 -19.83 -3.52
C GLU A 298 -4.87 -20.18 -4.14
N VAL A 299 -4.28 -19.25 -4.91
CA VAL A 299 -3.00 -19.47 -5.61
C VAL A 299 -1.84 -18.65 -5.02
N MET A 300 -2.07 -17.96 -3.91
CA MET A 300 -1.07 -17.12 -3.25
C MET A 300 0.11 -17.97 -2.76
N PRO A 301 1.37 -17.69 -3.18
CA PRO A 301 2.55 -18.35 -2.63
C PRO A 301 2.72 -18.08 -1.13
N SER A 302 3.20 -19.05 -0.37
CA SER A 302 3.42 -18.91 1.08
C SER A 302 4.39 -17.80 1.46
N THR A 303 5.38 -17.52 0.58
CA THR A 303 6.31 -16.38 0.73
C THR A 303 5.60 -15.04 0.64
N PHE A 304 4.56 -14.95 -0.20
CA PHE A 304 3.72 -13.77 -0.30
C PHE A 304 2.72 -13.69 0.87
N GLU A 305 2.16 -14.82 1.31
CA GLU A 305 1.18 -14.85 2.41
C GLU A 305 1.72 -14.22 3.71
N GLN A 306 2.97 -14.52 4.07
CA GLN A 306 3.63 -13.91 5.25
C GLN A 306 3.82 -12.39 5.09
N TRP A 307 4.16 -11.95 3.87
CA TRP A 307 4.31 -10.52 3.60
C TRP A 307 2.95 -9.82 3.58
N TYR A 308 1.93 -10.47 3.00
CA TYR A 308 0.55 -10.01 2.99
C TYR A 308 0.01 -9.82 4.41
N SER A 309 0.17 -10.81 5.30
CA SER A 309 -0.35 -10.74 6.67
C SER A 309 0.26 -9.58 7.45
N ARG A 310 1.53 -9.26 7.22
CA ARG A 310 2.20 -8.12 7.85
C ARG A 310 1.80 -6.77 7.24
N TYR A 311 1.81 -6.65 5.91
CA TYR A 311 1.82 -5.33 5.25
C TYR A 311 0.53 -4.94 4.52
N LEU A 312 -0.33 -5.90 4.18
CA LEU A 312 -1.60 -5.62 3.49
C LEU A 312 -2.83 -5.95 4.34
N ALA A 313 -2.80 -7.03 5.13
CA ALA A 313 -3.92 -7.37 6.00
C ALA A 313 -4.18 -6.24 7.00
N LEU A 314 -5.43 -5.79 7.11
CA LEU A 314 -5.83 -4.68 7.99
C LEU A 314 -6.01 -5.11 9.45
N GLU A 315 -6.20 -6.41 9.66
CA GLU A 315 -6.46 -7.03 10.96
C GLU A 315 -5.55 -8.26 11.15
N GLY A 316 -5.46 -8.75 12.38
CA GLY A 316 -4.64 -9.89 12.76
C GLY A 316 -3.43 -9.49 13.61
N GLU A 317 -2.87 -10.46 14.34
CA GLU A 317 -1.78 -10.21 15.30
C GLU A 317 -0.49 -9.69 14.61
N ASP A 318 -0.22 -10.16 13.40
CA ASP A 318 0.97 -9.75 12.64
C ASP A 318 0.76 -8.45 11.85
N SER A 319 -0.47 -7.94 11.74
CA SER A 319 -0.78 -6.79 10.90
C SER A 319 -0.15 -5.49 11.39
N LEU A 320 0.62 -4.84 10.51
CA LEU A 320 1.16 -3.50 10.75
C LEU A 320 0.04 -2.47 10.98
N TRP A 321 -1.10 -2.63 10.33
CA TRP A 321 -2.22 -1.70 10.43
C TRP A 321 -2.99 -1.86 11.74
N ALA A 322 -3.18 -3.10 12.19
CA ALA A 322 -3.74 -3.39 13.51
C ALA A 322 -2.81 -2.88 14.63
N GLU A 323 -1.50 -3.04 14.47
CA GLU A 323 -0.49 -2.49 15.40
C GLU A 323 -0.54 -0.96 15.46
N LEU A 324 -0.67 -0.28 14.32
CA LEU A 324 -0.82 1.17 14.26
C LEU A 324 -2.10 1.64 14.97
N ASP A 325 -3.23 0.99 14.72
CA ASP A 325 -4.49 1.34 15.38
C ASP A 325 -4.40 1.10 16.90
N ALA A 326 -3.75 0.03 17.35
CA ALA A 326 -3.52 -0.24 18.77
C ALA A 326 -2.59 0.81 19.43
N SER A 327 -1.48 1.18 18.78
CA SER A 327 -0.58 2.23 19.26
C SER A 327 -1.27 3.59 19.34
N GLN A 328 -2.09 3.94 18.35
CA GLN A 328 -2.87 5.17 18.38
C GLN A 328 -3.91 5.16 19.51
N GLN A 329 -4.62 4.05 19.71
CA GLN A 329 -5.62 3.91 20.77
C GLN A 329 -4.97 4.03 22.16
N ARG A 330 -3.89 3.28 22.41
CA ARG A 330 -3.10 3.36 23.66
C ARG A 330 -2.69 4.80 23.94
N HIS A 331 -2.17 5.48 22.92
CA HIS A 331 -1.69 6.86 23.05
C HIS A 331 -2.81 7.84 23.45
N ILE A 332 -3.98 7.74 22.81
CA ILE A 332 -5.14 8.57 23.12
C ILE A 332 -5.65 8.29 24.54
N GLU A 333 -5.74 7.03 24.95
CA GLU A 333 -6.16 6.65 26.30
C GLU A 333 -5.24 7.21 27.37
N LEU A 334 -3.93 7.16 27.16
CA LEU A 334 -2.94 7.74 28.09
C LEU A 334 -3.09 9.25 28.22
N TRP A 335 -3.33 9.97 27.12
CA TRP A 335 -3.63 11.40 27.17
C TRP A 335 -4.91 11.70 27.93
N GLN A 336 -5.98 10.93 27.70
CA GLN A 336 -7.24 11.09 28.42
C GLN A 336 -7.02 10.91 29.92
N GLN A 337 -6.30 9.87 30.34
CA GLN A 337 -5.96 9.64 31.75
C GLN A 337 -5.12 10.80 32.32
N GLN A 338 -4.13 11.29 31.57
CA GLN A 338 -3.26 12.36 32.03
C GLN A 338 -4.00 13.69 32.24
N LEU A 339 -4.94 14.03 31.36
CA LEU A 339 -5.77 15.24 31.48
C LEU A 339 -6.91 15.08 32.49
N GLU A 340 -7.44 13.87 32.66
CA GLU A 340 -8.47 13.56 33.66
C GLU A 340 -7.97 13.79 35.09
N GLN A 341 -6.66 13.59 35.37
CA GLN A 341 -6.05 13.96 36.66
C GLN A 341 -6.29 15.42 37.06
N CYS A 342 -6.51 16.30 36.08
CA CYS A 342 -6.68 17.74 36.26
C CYS A 342 -8.13 18.20 36.05
N GLY A 343 -9.10 17.29 35.88
CA GLY A 343 -10.47 17.63 35.50
C GLY A 343 -10.58 18.25 34.10
N MET A 344 -9.57 18.02 33.24
CA MET A 344 -9.42 18.64 31.92
C MET A 344 -9.70 17.67 30.77
N ARG A 345 -10.42 16.57 31.04
CA ARG A 345 -10.69 15.56 30.02
C ARG A 345 -11.34 16.22 28.79
N PRO A 346 -10.75 16.08 27.59
CA PRO A 346 -11.39 16.56 26.36
C PRO A 346 -12.79 15.95 26.24
N GLY A 347 -13.78 16.77 25.88
CA GLY A 347 -15.16 16.31 25.71
C GLY A 347 -15.24 15.19 24.66
N ALA A 348 -16.00 14.14 24.98
CA ALA A 348 -16.30 13.03 24.09
C ALA A 348 -17.03 13.49 22.82
#